data_AF-A0A914IR52-F1
#
_entry.id   AF-A0A914IR52-F1
#
_cell.length_a   1.000
_cell.length_b   1.000
_cell.length_c   1.000
_cell.angle_alpha   90.00
_cell.angle_beta   90.00
_cell.angle_gamma   90.00
#
_symmetry.space_group_name_H-M   'P 1'
#
loop_
_entity.id
_entity.type
_entity.pdbx_description
1 polymer ?
#
loop_
_entity_poly.entity_id
_entity_poly.type
_entity_poly.pdbx_seq_one_letter_code
_entity_poly.pdbx_strand_id
1 'polypeptide(L)'
;MSADSSVPREATIAVLRDKGNKVILTISVPGLTRRRSIWKAFLNLFKKPSDPFRLSSNANFTTYNLTNGSLDFAVDVYESKEALREHSEVRQTYFCKIDQFPSRINPESATFELVEADSGNCYFLLTCIKLDNLQTNWKEFQNTHGTLDVAKIQ
;
A
#
# COMPACT_ATOMS: atom_id res chain seq x y z
N MET A 1 -14.21 25.66 17.11
CA MET A 1 -12.90 25.54 16.43
C MET A 1 -13.08 24.44 15.40
N SER A 2 -13.09 24.81 14.13
CA SER A 2 -13.39 23.91 13.01
C SER A 2 -12.29 22.86 12.90
N ALA A 3 -12.65 21.57 12.94
CA ALA A 3 -11.73 20.48 12.67
C ALA A 3 -11.19 20.67 11.26
N ASP A 4 -9.89 20.96 11.16
CA ASP A 4 -9.20 21.05 9.89
C ASP A 4 -9.25 19.66 9.26
N SER A 5 -10.07 19.50 8.22
CA SER A 5 -10.08 18.29 7.40
C SER A 5 -8.69 18.17 6.79
N SER A 6 -7.84 17.33 7.37
CA SER A 6 -6.43 17.23 6.97
C SER A 6 -6.34 17.02 5.47
N VAL A 7 -5.62 17.90 4.77
CA VAL A 7 -5.35 17.75 3.34
C VAL A 7 -4.77 16.35 3.09
N PRO A 8 -5.32 15.54 2.16
CA PRO A 8 -4.78 14.23 1.84
C PRO A 8 -3.30 14.30 1.43
N ARG A 9 -2.49 13.37 1.92
CA ARG A 9 -1.04 13.32 1.66
C ARG A 9 -0.68 12.13 0.77
N GLU A 10 0.24 12.32 -0.17
CA GLU A 10 0.72 11.21 -0.99
C GLU A 10 1.60 10.27 -0.14
N ALA A 11 1.30 8.98 -0.17
CA ALA A 11 2.10 7.93 0.45
C ALA A 11 3.36 7.69 -0.38
N THR A 12 4.49 7.49 0.29
CA THR A 12 5.75 7.21 -0.40
C THR A 12 5.78 5.77 -0.89
N ILE A 13 5.98 5.56 -2.19
CA ILE A 13 6.14 4.23 -2.78
C ILE A 13 7.59 4.00 -3.21
N ALA A 14 8.10 2.80 -2.99
CA ALA A 14 9.44 2.40 -3.42
C ALA A 14 9.49 0.93 -3.85
N VAL A 15 10.37 0.61 -4.79
CA VAL A 15 10.65 -0.78 -5.18
C VAL A 15 11.62 -1.40 -4.19
N LEU A 16 11.11 -2.34 -3.38
CA LEU A 16 11.94 -3.11 -2.46
C LEU A 16 12.77 -4.15 -3.22
N ARG A 17 12.12 -4.89 -4.11
CA ARG A 17 12.76 -5.96 -4.89
C ARG A 17 12.08 -6.11 -6.24
N ASP A 18 12.88 -6.30 -7.28
CA ASP A 18 12.44 -6.72 -8.59
C ASP A 18 13.33 -7.88 -9.05
N LYS A 19 12.74 -9.05 -9.29
CA LYS A 19 13.47 -10.26 -9.70
C LYS A 19 12.63 -11.09 -10.66
N GLY A 20 13.05 -11.14 -11.92
CA GLY A 20 12.33 -11.84 -12.98
C GLY A 20 10.96 -11.22 -13.20
N ASN A 21 9.90 -12.01 -13.06
CA ASN A 21 8.53 -11.52 -13.17
C ASN A 21 7.94 -11.05 -11.83
N LYS A 22 8.66 -11.13 -10.70
CA LYS A 22 8.12 -10.76 -9.39
C LYS A 22 8.68 -9.41 -8.95
N VAL A 23 7.78 -8.48 -8.64
CA VAL A 23 8.11 -7.17 -8.05
C VAL A 23 7.45 -7.02 -6.69
N ILE A 24 8.16 -6.39 -5.75
CA ILE A 24 7.70 -6.09 -4.40
C ILE A 24 7.87 -4.59 -4.18
N LEU A 25 6.77 -3.92 -3.87
CA LEU A 25 6.71 -2.50 -3.57
C LEU A 25 6.48 -2.31 -2.08
N THR A 26 7.17 -1.33 -1.50
CA THR A 26 6.87 -0.78 -0.18
C THR A 26 6.07 0.50 -0.32
N ILE A 27 4.96 0.61 0.40
CA ILE A 27 4.15 1.81 0.49
C ILE A 27 4.18 2.28 1.94
N SER A 28 4.80 3.43 2.17
CA SER A 28 5.00 4.02 3.49
C SER A 28 3.87 5.00 3.79
N VAL A 29 3.12 4.68 4.85
CA VAL A 29 2.03 5.51 5.36
C VAL A 29 2.33 5.79 6.83
N PRO A 30 2.72 7.03 7.19
CA PRO A 30 3.06 7.39 8.55
C PRO A 30 1.89 7.19 9.53
N GLY A 31 2.21 6.78 10.76
CA GLY A 31 1.24 6.60 11.84
C GLY A 31 0.50 5.26 11.82
N LEU A 32 0.78 4.37 10.85
CA LEU A 32 0.22 3.04 10.86
C LEU A 32 0.70 2.23 12.06
N THR A 33 -0.25 1.59 12.74
CA THR A 33 0.02 0.59 13.76
C THR A 33 -0.38 -0.78 13.24
N ARG A 34 0.50 -1.77 13.44
CA ARG A 34 0.21 -3.15 13.12
C ARG A 34 -0.75 -3.72 14.15
N ARG A 35 -1.80 -4.37 13.66
CA ARG A 35 -2.68 -5.16 14.52
C ARG A 35 -1.88 -6.36 15.06
N ARG A 36 -1.39 -6.27 16.30
CA ARG A 36 -0.84 -7.42 17.03
C ARG A 36 -1.97 -8.43 17.27
N SER A 37 -2.18 -9.35 16.33
CA SER A 37 -3.15 -10.42 16.54
C SER A 37 -2.55 -11.42 17.52
N ILE A 38 -3.01 -11.36 18.77
CA ILE A 38 -2.75 -12.37 19.81
C ILE A 38 -3.49 -13.69 19.52
N TRP A 39 -4.12 -13.87 18.35
CA TRP A 39 -4.86 -15.07 18.02
C TRP A 39 -4.63 -15.54 16.57
N LYS A 40 -4.14 -16.77 16.49
CA LYS A 40 -4.36 -17.79 15.44
C LYS A 40 -3.55 -17.65 14.16
N ALA A 41 -2.31 -18.11 14.26
CA ALA A 41 -1.49 -18.67 13.20
C ALA A 41 -2.10 -19.87 12.42
N PHE A 42 -3.43 -20.07 12.35
CA PHE A 42 -3.97 -21.38 11.93
C PHE A 42 -5.27 -21.45 11.10
N LEU A 43 -5.87 -20.37 10.58
CA LEU A 43 -7.19 -20.52 9.90
C LEU A 43 -7.45 -19.84 8.55
N ASN A 44 -6.50 -19.18 7.88
CA ASN A 44 -6.82 -18.50 6.59
C ASN A 44 -5.77 -18.67 5.47
N LEU A 45 -5.12 -19.84 5.37
CA LEU A 45 -4.23 -20.12 4.22
C LEU A 45 -4.98 -20.36 2.89
N PHE A 46 -6.31 -20.20 2.86
CA PHE A 46 -7.17 -20.45 1.69
C PHE A 46 -8.15 -19.33 1.34
N LYS A 47 -7.94 -18.10 1.84
CA LYS A 47 -8.64 -16.92 1.33
C LYS A 47 -7.59 -15.97 0.77
N LYS A 48 -7.78 -15.53 -0.47
CA LYS A 48 -7.00 -14.45 -1.11
C LYS A 48 -6.66 -13.37 -0.06
N PRO A 49 -5.48 -12.74 -0.09
CA PRO A 49 -5.18 -11.61 0.78
C PRO A 49 -5.98 -10.40 0.29
N SER A 50 -7.30 -10.44 0.40
CA SER A 50 -8.19 -9.65 -0.45
C SER A 50 -8.84 -8.48 0.25
N ASP A 51 -8.34 -8.07 1.41
CA ASP A 51 -8.90 -6.89 2.08
C ASP A 51 -7.84 -6.12 2.88
N PRO A 52 -7.17 -5.12 2.27
CA PRO A 52 -6.18 -4.29 2.98
C PRO A 52 -6.77 -3.59 4.21
N PHE A 53 -8.10 -3.46 4.24
CA PHE A 53 -8.93 -2.91 5.33
C PHE A 53 -8.77 -3.63 6.67
N ARG A 54 -8.18 -4.85 6.71
CA ARG A 54 -8.00 -5.62 7.97
C ARG A 54 -6.58 -5.66 8.51
N LEU A 55 -5.63 -5.01 7.83
CA LEU A 55 -4.21 -5.17 8.11
C LEU A 55 -3.70 -4.27 9.26
N SER A 56 -4.30 -3.09 9.44
CA SER A 56 -3.92 -2.11 10.47
C SER A 56 -4.92 -2.11 11.65
N SER A 57 -4.44 -1.72 12.84
CA SER A 57 -5.29 -1.52 14.02
C SER A 57 -5.94 -0.14 14.12
N ASN A 58 -5.42 0.85 13.39
CA ASN A 58 -5.84 2.26 13.47
C ASN A 58 -6.04 2.89 12.09
N ALA A 59 -6.21 2.08 11.04
CA ALA A 59 -6.43 2.61 9.71
C ALA A 59 -7.66 2.01 9.05
N ASN A 60 -8.35 2.83 8.27
CA ASN A 60 -9.47 2.44 7.44
C ASN A 60 -9.16 2.78 5.99
N PHE A 61 -9.10 1.78 5.12
CA PHE A 61 -9.04 2.07 3.70
C PHE A 61 -10.36 2.70 3.26
N THR A 62 -10.28 3.70 2.40
CA THR A 62 -11.45 4.36 1.80
C THR A 62 -11.53 4.02 0.32
N THR A 63 -10.41 3.68 -0.30
CA THR A 63 -10.34 3.20 -1.68
C THR A 63 -9.20 2.19 -1.80
N TYR A 64 -9.43 1.11 -2.55
CA TYR A 64 -8.38 0.21 -3.02
C TYR A 64 -8.82 -0.39 -4.34
N ASN A 65 -8.11 -0.03 -5.41
CA ASN A 65 -8.30 -0.55 -6.75
C ASN A 65 -6.94 -0.88 -7.35
N LEU A 66 -6.74 -2.16 -7.67
CA LEU A 66 -5.54 -2.64 -8.34
C LEU A 66 -5.97 -3.29 -9.65
N THR A 67 -5.53 -2.71 -10.76
CA THR A 67 -5.78 -3.27 -12.09
C THR A 67 -4.51 -3.93 -12.62
N ASN A 68 -4.55 -4.37 -13.89
CA ASN A 68 -3.35 -4.87 -14.54
C ASN A 68 -2.33 -3.77 -14.86
N GLY A 69 -2.68 -2.48 -14.77
CA GLY A 69 -1.79 -1.37 -15.15
C GLY A 69 -1.72 -0.25 -14.13
N SER A 70 -2.61 -0.21 -13.15
CA SER A 70 -2.75 0.93 -12.23
C SER A 70 -2.96 0.48 -10.79
N LEU A 71 -2.63 1.38 -9.87
CA LEU A 71 -2.94 1.28 -8.44
C LEU A 71 -3.57 2.60 -8.01
N ASP A 72 -4.72 2.52 -7.35
CA ASP A 72 -5.33 3.64 -6.65
C ASP A 72 -5.73 3.15 -5.25
N PHE A 73 -5.15 3.75 -4.22
CA PHE A 73 -5.63 3.52 -2.87
C PHE A 73 -5.64 4.80 -2.05
N ALA A 74 -6.57 4.85 -1.11
CA ALA A 74 -6.65 5.86 -0.08
C ALA A 74 -6.92 5.19 1.27
N VAL A 75 -6.27 5.71 2.31
CA VAL A 75 -6.35 5.19 3.67
C VAL A 75 -6.40 6.34 4.66
N ASP A 76 -7.37 6.26 5.56
CA ASP A 76 -7.46 7.14 6.72
C ASP A 76 -6.72 6.51 7.88
N VAL A 77 -5.78 7.26 8.46
CA VAL A 77 -5.01 6.85 9.64
C VAL A 77 -5.46 7.66 10.83
N TYR A 78 -5.92 6.96 11.86
CA TYR A 78 -6.37 7.52 13.13
C TYR A 78 -5.25 7.46 14.16
N GLU A 79 -5.25 8.36 15.14
CA GLU A 79 -4.23 8.37 16.19
C GLU A 79 -4.18 7.06 16.99
N SER A 80 -5.33 6.43 17.19
CA SER A 80 -5.46 5.19 17.95
C SER A 80 -6.55 4.27 17.38
N LYS A 81 -6.58 3.03 17.88
CA LYS A 81 -7.64 2.06 17.55
C LYS A 81 -9.00 2.53 18.10
N GLU A 82 -9.00 3.19 19.24
CA GLU A 82 -10.17 3.77 19.88
C GLU A 82 -10.74 4.90 19.01
N ALA A 83 -9.87 5.81 18.52
CA ALA A 83 -10.27 6.88 17.60
C ALA A 83 -10.85 6.34 16.28
N LEU A 84 -10.32 5.23 15.76
CA LEU A 84 -10.90 4.53 14.61
C LEU A 84 -12.31 3.99 14.92
N ARG A 85 -12.49 3.36 16.09
CA ARG A 85 -13.80 2.81 16.50
C ARG A 85 -14.86 3.88 16.68
N GLU A 86 -14.45 5.05 17.15
CA GLU A 86 -15.33 6.21 17.35
C GLU A 86 -15.51 7.05 16.07
N HIS A 87 -14.86 6.66 14.97
CA HIS A 87 -14.85 7.43 13.71
C HIS A 87 -14.48 8.91 13.93
N SER A 88 -13.41 9.15 14.72
CA SER A 88 -12.94 10.49 15.04
C SER A 88 -12.76 11.35 13.78
N GLU A 89 -13.16 12.62 13.86
CA GLU A 89 -12.91 13.61 12.81
C GLU A 89 -11.41 13.89 12.65
N VAL A 90 -10.62 13.67 13.71
CA VAL A 90 -9.16 13.81 13.71
C VAL A 90 -8.53 12.54 13.14
N ARG A 91 -8.24 12.60 11.84
CA ARG A 91 -7.53 11.56 11.08
C ARG A 91 -6.68 12.20 10.01
N GLN A 92 -5.65 11.49 9.55
CA GLN A 92 -4.86 11.88 8.38
C GLN A 92 -5.15 10.93 7.23
N THR A 93 -5.61 11.49 6.10
CA THR A 93 -5.78 10.70 4.87
C THR A 93 -4.46 10.64 4.12
N TYR A 94 -4.09 9.44 3.68
CA TYR A 94 -3.01 9.19 2.74
C TYR A 94 -3.56 8.55 1.48
N PHE A 95 -2.98 8.87 0.33
CA PHE A 95 -3.32 8.24 -0.95
C PHE A 95 -2.06 7.82 -1.69
N CYS A 96 -2.14 6.81 -2.55
CA CYS A 96 -1.16 6.65 -3.61
C CYS A 96 -1.84 6.21 -4.88
N LYS A 97 -1.42 6.87 -5.96
CA LYS A 97 -1.99 6.72 -7.28
C LYS A 97 -0.87 6.52 -8.29
N ILE A 98 -0.97 5.44 -9.05
CA ILE A 98 -0.15 5.11 -10.19
C ILE A 98 -1.12 4.86 -11.34
N ASP A 99 -1.14 5.77 -12.30
CA ASP A 99 -2.02 5.65 -13.46
C ASP A 99 -1.50 4.58 -14.43
N GLN A 100 -0.18 4.44 -14.57
CA GLN A 100 0.43 3.41 -15.40
C GLN A 100 1.74 2.89 -14.82
N PHE A 101 1.78 1.61 -14.45
CA PHE A 101 3.01 0.90 -14.08
C PHE A 101 3.98 0.73 -15.29
N PRO A 102 5.29 0.51 -15.05
CA PRO A 102 6.26 0.27 -16.13
C PRO A 102 6.02 -1.05 -16.89
N SER A 103 5.23 -1.96 -16.32
CA SER A 103 4.82 -3.21 -16.94
C SER A 103 3.43 -3.58 -16.42
N ARG A 104 2.65 -4.34 -17.19
CA ARG A 104 1.39 -4.87 -16.68
C ARG A 104 1.65 -5.92 -15.61
N ILE A 105 0.75 -6.03 -14.65
CA ILE A 105 0.77 -7.01 -13.57
C ILE A 105 -0.47 -7.91 -13.60
N ASN A 106 -0.39 -9.07 -12.95
CA ASN A 106 -1.56 -9.88 -12.63
C ASN A 106 -2.17 -9.41 -11.30
N PRO A 107 -3.30 -8.66 -11.31
CA PRO A 107 -3.91 -8.18 -10.08
C PRO A 107 -4.46 -9.32 -9.21
N GLU A 108 -4.88 -10.44 -9.82
CA GLU A 108 -5.45 -11.59 -9.08
C GLU A 108 -4.41 -12.35 -8.27
N SER A 109 -3.14 -12.28 -8.67
CA SER A 109 -2.01 -12.88 -7.96
C SER A 109 -1.33 -11.93 -6.98
N ALA A 110 -1.77 -10.67 -6.92
CA ALA A 110 -1.15 -9.67 -6.07
C ALA A 110 -1.43 -9.97 -4.58
N THR A 111 -0.41 -9.78 -3.74
CA THR A 111 -0.57 -9.87 -2.28
C THR A 111 -0.30 -8.53 -1.63
N PHE A 112 -1.08 -8.21 -0.60
CA PHE A 112 -0.97 -6.98 0.15
C PHE A 112 -0.82 -7.30 1.64
N GLU A 113 0.29 -6.88 2.24
CA GLU A 113 0.66 -7.23 3.62
C GLU A 113 1.07 -5.98 4.40
N LEU A 114 0.78 -5.91 5.70
CA LEU A 114 1.32 -4.87 6.58
C LEU A 114 2.46 -5.46 7.41
N VAL A 115 3.62 -4.81 7.32
CA VAL A 115 4.84 -5.22 8.02
C VAL A 115 5.32 -4.10 8.91
N GLU A 116 5.98 -4.47 10.00
CA GLU A 116 6.55 -3.56 11.00
C GLU A 116 8.07 -3.72 10.92
N ALA A 117 8.80 -2.64 10.66
CA ALA A 117 10.25 -2.62 10.77
C ALA A 117 10.67 -2.63 12.24
N ASP A 118 11.94 -2.93 12.51
CA ASP A 118 12.52 -2.89 13.87
C ASP A 118 12.38 -1.50 14.52
N SER A 119 12.27 -0.44 13.72
CA SER A 119 11.98 0.93 14.16
C SER A 119 10.56 1.14 14.73
N GLY A 120 9.66 0.16 14.60
CA GLY A 120 8.23 0.28 14.90
C GLY A 120 7.40 0.89 13.77
N ASN A 121 8.05 1.44 12.73
CA ASN A 121 7.34 1.97 11.56
C ASN A 121 6.69 0.83 10.76
N CYS A 122 5.42 1.01 10.41
CA CYS A 122 4.68 0.07 9.59
C CYS A 122 4.60 0.54 8.12
N TYR A 123 4.65 -0.42 7.20
CA TYR A 123 4.53 -0.18 5.77
C TYR A 123 3.76 -1.32 5.11
N PHE A 124 3.06 -1.00 4.01
CA PHE A 124 2.45 -2.04 3.20
C PHE A 124 3.47 -2.61 2.22
N LEU A 125 3.46 -3.93 2.06
CA LEU A 125 4.10 -4.63 0.95
C LEU A 125 3.04 -5.01 -0.07
N LEU A 126 3.19 -4.50 -1.28
CA LEU A 126 2.44 -4.95 -2.45
C LEU A 126 3.36 -5.83 -3.29
N THR A 127 3.07 -7.13 -3.34
CA THR A 127 3.78 -8.07 -4.22
C THR A 127 2.97 -8.28 -5.48
N CYS A 128 3.57 -8.05 -6.65
CA CYS A 128 2.93 -8.21 -7.95
C CYS A 128 3.72 -9.17 -8.84
N ILE A 129 3.02 -9.80 -9.78
CA ILE A 129 3.60 -10.61 -10.85
C ILE A 129 3.42 -9.86 -12.17
N LYS A 130 4.53 -9.50 -12.84
CA LYS A 130 4.54 -8.90 -14.16
C LYS A 130 4.01 -9.87 -15.20
N LEU A 131 3.24 -9.36 -16.15
CA LEU A 131 2.69 -10.09 -17.29
C LEU A 131 3.48 -9.84 -18.57
N ASP A 132 4.11 -8.68 -18.69
CA ASP A 132 4.91 -8.28 -19.84
C ASP A 132 6.10 -7.42 -19.42
N ASN A 133 6.86 -6.92 -20.41
CA ASN A 133 8.01 -6.05 -20.22
C ASN A 133 8.98 -6.55 -19.13
N LEU A 134 9.18 -7.87 -19.05
CA LEU A 134 9.91 -8.54 -17.97
C LEU A 134 11.37 -8.09 -17.83
N GLN A 135 11.93 -7.52 -18.90
CA GLN A 135 13.28 -6.94 -18.92
C GLN A 135 13.35 -5.57 -18.24
N THR A 136 12.22 -4.90 -18.03
CA THR A 136 12.17 -3.59 -17.34
C THR A 136 12.36 -3.81 -15.86
N ASN A 137 13.50 -3.37 -15.32
CA ASN A 137 13.75 -3.34 -13.90
C ASN A 137 13.08 -2.10 -13.29
N TRP A 138 12.02 -2.30 -12.51
CA TRP A 138 11.23 -1.23 -11.90
C TRP A 138 12.04 -0.43 -10.87
N LYS A 139 13.05 -1.04 -10.22
CA LYS A 139 13.90 -0.32 -9.28
C LYS A 139 14.83 0.65 -10.02
N GLU A 140 15.43 0.21 -11.12
CA GLU A 140 16.24 1.09 -11.98
C GLU A 140 15.38 2.17 -12.63
N PHE A 141 14.18 1.82 -13.11
CA PHE A 141 13.20 2.76 -13.63
C PHE A 141 12.86 3.83 -12.59
N GLN A 142 12.48 3.43 -11.37
CA GLN A 142 12.14 4.37 -10.31
C GLN A 142 13.34 5.25 -9.91
N ASN A 143 14.55 4.68 -9.81
CA ASN A 143 15.74 5.46 -9.50
C ASN A 143 16.06 6.50 -10.58
N THR A 144 15.77 6.18 -11.84
CA THR A 144 16.04 7.06 -12.98
C THR A 144 15.01 8.17 -13.10
N HIS A 145 13.73 7.86 -12.88
CA HIS A 145 12.62 8.78 -13.12
C HIS A 145 12.03 9.41 -11.85
N GLY A 146 12.42 8.95 -10.67
CA GLY A 146 11.85 9.36 -9.38
C GLY A 146 10.42 8.84 -9.13
N THR A 147 9.86 8.05 -10.04
CA THR A 147 8.47 7.58 -10.00
C THR A 147 8.33 6.19 -10.62
N LEU A 148 7.29 5.46 -10.23
CA LEU A 148 6.85 4.24 -10.92
C LEU A 148 5.72 4.50 -11.92
N ASP A 149 5.19 5.72 -11.93
CA ASP A 149 4.10 6.10 -12.82
C ASP A 149 4.65 6.60 -14.15
N VAL A 150 4.50 5.77 -15.19
CA VAL A 150 4.89 6.09 -16.57
C VAL A 150 4.17 7.34 -17.04
N ALA A 151 2.93 7.57 -16.63
CA ALA A 151 2.14 8.74 -17.03
C ALA A 151 2.71 10.06 -16.47
N LYS A 152 3.59 10.01 -15.46
CA LYS A 152 4.27 11.18 -14.88
C LYS A 152 5.61 11.50 -15.57
N ILE A 153 6.07 10.68 -16.51
CA ILE A 153 7.32 10.91 -17.25
C ILE A 153 6.98 11.60 -18.57
N GLN A 154 7.36 12.86 -18.68
CA GLN A 154 7.25 13.67 -19.90
C GLN A 154 8.52 13.58 -20.74
#